data_AF-A0A9E2Y0J4-F1
#
_entry.id   AF-A0A9E2Y0J4-F1
#
_cell.length_a   1.000
_cell.length_b   1.000
_cell.length_c   1.000
_cell.angle_alpha   90.00
_cell.angle_beta   90.00
_cell.angle_gamma   90.00
#
_symmetry.space_group_name_H-M   'P 1'
#
loop_
_entity.id
_entity.type
_entity.pdbx_description
1 polymer ?
#
loop_
_entity_poly.entity_id
_entity_poly.type
_entity_poly.pdbx_seq_one_letter_code
_entity_poly.pdbx_strand_id
1 'polypeptide(L)'
;MPSIVGTWKLIHATARDGAGTARLSPYGGNALGRVTFTADGRMMSVVCDGRPELPVGASREYSSYCGNYTYDGTRLVTRVDAASDPSRIGSDQVRGVRFEGERMVLIPPPRRAGESEEYREITWERIAAE
;
A
#
# COMPACT_ATOMS: atom_id res chain seq x y z
N MET A 1 -16.53 -10.61 -9.79
CA MET A 1 -15.56 -10.08 -8.80
C MET A 1 -15.26 -8.64 -9.16
N PRO A 2 -15.08 -7.72 -8.19
CA PRO A 2 -14.73 -6.35 -8.50
C PRO A 2 -13.40 -6.30 -9.26
N SER A 3 -13.34 -5.51 -10.33
CA SER A 3 -12.09 -5.27 -11.06
C SER A 3 -11.14 -4.43 -10.21
N ILE A 4 -9.82 -4.70 -10.24
CA ILE A 4 -8.83 -3.86 -9.57
C ILE A 4 -8.54 -2.56 -10.36
N VAL A 5 -8.80 -2.57 -11.67
CA VAL A 5 -8.56 -1.45 -12.59
C VAL A 5 -9.32 -0.21 -12.16
N GLY A 6 -8.66 0.94 -12.09
CA GLY A 6 -9.20 2.22 -11.64
C GLY A 6 -8.22 2.99 -10.74
N THR A 7 -8.66 4.15 -10.27
CA THR A 7 -7.93 4.96 -9.29
C THR A 7 -8.58 4.86 -7.92
N TRP A 8 -7.75 4.68 -6.91
CA TRP A 8 -8.16 4.39 -5.54
C TRP A 8 -7.51 5.37 -4.56
N LYS A 9 -8.27 5.79 -3.56
CA LYS A 9 -7.86 6.65 -2.45
C LYS A 9 -7.59 5.81 -1.21
N LEU A 10 -6.48 6.09 -0.53
CA LEU A 10 -6.17 5.49 0.76
C LEU A 10 -7.17 5.98 1.82
N ILE A 11 -7.80 5.05 2.53
CA ILE A 11 -8.73 5.35 3.63
C ILE A 11 -8.02 5.21 4.98
N HIS A 12 -7.34 4.10 5.20
CA HIS A 12 -6.49 3.89 6.37
C HIS A 12 -5.49 2.76 6.14
N ALA A 13 -4.49 2.69 7.00
CA ALA A 13 -3.59 1.55 7.13
C ALA A 13 -3.59 1.09 8.58
N THR A 14 -3.62 -0.22 8.80
CA THR A 14 -3.51 -0.84 10.12
C THR A 14 -2.25 -1.68 10.20
N ALA A 15 -1.75 -1.88 11.42
CA ALA A 15 -0.61 -2.75 11.69
C ALA A 15 -0.91 -3.62 12.92
N ARG A 16 -0.46 -4.87 12.89
CA ARG A 16 -0.48 -5.81 14.02
C ARG A 16 0.82 -6.59 14.07
N ASP A 17 1.18 -7.14 15.22
CA ASP A 17 2.29 -8.06 15.32
C ASP A 17 1.89 -9.53 15.06
N GLY A 18 2.87 -10.43 15.13
CA GLY A 18 2.66 -11.86 14.94
C GLY A 18 1.73 -12.53 15.96
N ALA A 19 1.48 -11.91 17.12
CA ALA A 19 0.49 -12.36 18.09
C ALA A 19 -0.92 -11.80 17.81
N GLY A 20 -1.06 -10.98 16.76
CA GLY A 20 -2.30 -10.29 16.40
C GLY A 20 -2.56 -9.01 17.20
N THR A 21 -1.62 -8.57 18.04
CA THR A 21 -1.79 -7.35 18.85
C THR A 21 -1.64 -6.12 17.97
N ALA A 22 -2.57 -5.17 18.10
CA ALA A 22 -2.55 -3.92 17.34
C ALA A 22 -1.28 -3.10 17.61
N ARG A 23 -0.70 -2.54 16.55
CA ARG A 23 0.46 -1.63 16.58
C ARG A 23 0.02 -0.22 16.18
N LEU A 24 0.93 0.74 16.34
CA LEU A 24 0.72 2.09 15.86
C LEU A 24 0.39 2.07 14.36
N SER A 25 -0.68 2.77 14.00
CA SER A 25 -1.09 2.87 12.60
C SER A 25 0.05 3.47 11.75
N PRO A 26 0.37 2.86 10.59
CA PRO A 26 1.32 3.44 9.64
C PRO A 26 0.95 4.87 9.26
N TYR A 27 1.93 5.63 8.75
CA TYR A 27 1.73 6.99 8.25
C TYR A 27 1.16 7.95 9.30
N GLY A 28 1.61 7.80 10.55
CA GLY A 28 1.22 8.68 11.65
C GLY A 28 -0.25 8.63 12.03
N GLY A 29 -0.97 7.58 11.63
CA GLY A 29 -2.42 7.44 11.83
C GLY A 29 -3.29 8.33 10.94
N ASN A 30 -2.69 9.21 10.12
CA ASN A 30 -3.38 10.03 9.13
C ASN A 30 -2.81 9.76 7.75
N ALA A 31 -3.07 8.55 7.25
CA ALA A 31 -2.50 8.09 5.99
C ALA A 31 -3.17 8.75 4.78
N LEU A 32 -2.36 9.32 3.87
CA LEU A 32 -2.82 9.80 2.57
C LEU A 32 -2.17 9.00 1.46
N GLY A 33 -2.89 8.80 0.36
CA GLY A 33 -2.33 8.08 -0.77
C GLY A 33 -3.28 7.89 -1.94
N ARG A 34 -2.68 7.51 -3.06
CA ARG A 34 -3.36 7.04 -4.27
C ARG A 34 -2.72 5.75 -4.76
N VAL A 35 -3.54 4.86 -5.30
CA VAL A 35 -3.05 3.79 -6.16
C VAL A 35 -3.92 3.74 -7.40
N THR A 36 -3.28 3.66 -8.56
CA THR A 36 -3.95 3.47 -9.84
C THR A 36 -3.48 2.15 -10.44
N PHE A 37 -4.43 1.41 -10.98
CA PHE A 37 -4.21 0.23 -11.80
C PHE A 37 -4.88 0.49 -13.14
N THR A 38 -4.12 0.38 -14.22
CA THR A 38 -4.65 0.54 -15.57
C THR A 38 -4.93 -0.82 -16.22
N ALA A 39 -5.77 -0.83 -17.24
CA ALA A 39 -6.15 -2.02 -18.01
C ALA A 39 -4.99 -2.54 -18.87
N ASP A 40 -4.02 -1.69 -19.21
CA ASP A 40 -2.78 -2.05 -19.92
C ASP A 40 -1.70 -2.65 -18.98
N GLY A 41 -2.04 -2.88 -17.71
CA GLY A 41 -1.15 -3.56 -16.77
C GLY A 41 -0.10 -2.65 -16.13
N ARG A 42 -0.35 -1.35 -16.00
CA ARG A 42 0.51 -0.40 -15.26
C ARG A 42 -0.08 -0.07 -13.90
N MET A 43 0.79 0.04 -12.91
CA MET A 43 0.43 0.38 -11.54
C MET A 43 1.29 1.56 -11.08
N MET A 44 0.68 2.49 -10.35
CA MET A 44 1.39 3.56 -9.63
C MET A 44 0.79 3.71 -8.24
N SER A 45 1.64 3.77 -7.22
CA SER A 45 1.23 4.07 -5.85
C SER A 45 2.04 5.20 -5.26
N VAL A 46 1.35 6.04 -4.50
CA VAL A 46 1.92 6.99 -3.57
C VAL A 46 1.19 6.86 -2.24
N VAL A 47 1.94 6.78 -1.15
CA VAL A 47 1.44 6.79 0.22
C VAL A 47 2.34 7.65 1.08
N CYS A 48 1.76 8.41 2.00
CA CYS A 48 2.49 9.24 2.92
C CYS A 48 1.75 9.48 4.23
N ASP A 49 2.51 9.91 5.23
CA ASP A 49 1.98 10.56 6.42
C ASP A 49 1.37 11.91 6.02
N GLY A 50 0.07 12.05 6.28
CA GLY A 50 -0.74 13.20 5.94
C GLY A 50 -0.89 14.24 7.05
N ARG A 51 -0.21 14.07 8.19
CA ARG A 51 -0.26 15.07 9.27
C ARG A 51 0.32 16.42 8.77
N PRO A 52 -0.38 17.55 8.94
CA PRO A 52 0.13 18.85 8.49
C PRO A 52 1.49 19.18 9.11
N GLU A 53 1.64 18.87 10.41
CA GLU A 53 2.87 19.03 11.18
C GLU A 53 3.34 17.68 11.72
N LEU A 54 4.66 17.51 11.83
CA LEU A 54 5.28 16.33 12.40
C LEU A 54 5.98 16.68 13.72
N PRO A 55 6.14 15.71 14.64
CA PRO A 55 6.98 15.89 15.81
C PRO A 55 8.38 16.39 15.42
N VAL A 56 8.95 17.26 16.25
CA VAL A 56 10.31 17.78 16.02
C VAL A 56 11.30 16.61 15.87
N GLY A 57 12.10 16.64 14.80
CA GLY A 57 13.08 15.60 14.48
C GLY A 57 12.50 14.37 13.76
N ALA A 58 11.18 14.28 13.55
CA ALA A 58 10.57 13.21 12.77
C ALA A 58 10.65 13.50 11.26
N SER A 59 10.92 12.47 10.46
CA SER A 59 10.79 12.52 9.00
C SER A 59 9.41 12.05 8.56
N ARG A 60 8.85 12.67 7.51
CA ARG A 60 7.57 12.26 6.93
C ARG A 60 7.70 10.86 6.32
N GLU A 61 6.92 9.90 6.80
CA GLU A 61 6.84 8.59 6.13
C GLU A 61 6.27 8.81 4.72
N TYR A 62 7.01 8.34 3.71
CA TYR A 62 6.66 8.48 2.30
C TYR A 62 7.13 7.25 1.54
N SER A 63 6.29 6.74 0.64
CA SER A 63 6.66 5.68 -0.28
C SER A 63 5.90 5.87 -1.58
N SER A 64 6.61 5.90 -2.69
CA SER A 64 6.02 5.81 -4.03
C SER A 64 6.78 4.81 -4.88
N TYR A 65 6.06 4.13 -5.76
CA TYR A 65 6.62 3.25 -6.77
C TYR A 65 5.61 3.01 -7.88
N CYS A 66 6.11 2.62 -9.04
CA CYS A 66 5.30 2.19 -10.17
C CYS A 66 5.96 1.03 -10.91
N GLY A 67 5.21 0.44 -11.84
CA GLY A 67 5.68 -0.65 -12.66
C GLY A 67 4.58 -1.39 -13.39
N ASN A 68 4.96 -2.43 -14.13
CA ASN A 68 4.00 -3.38 -14.68
C ASN A 68 3.48 -4.28 -13.57
N TYR A 69 2.19 -4.62 -13.61
CA TYR A 69 1.59 -5.52 -12.64
C TYR A 69 0.89 -6.71 -13.28
N THR A 70 0.80 -7.78 -12.51
CA THR A 70 -0.10 -8.92 -12.76
C THR A 70 -1.01 -9.10 -11.56
N TYR A 71 -2.23 -9.59 -11.80
CA TYR A 71 -3.22 -9.83 -10.77
C TYR A 71 -4.05 -11.07 -11.11
N ASP A 72 -4.13 -12.02 -10.17
CA ASP A 72 -4.83 -13.29 -10.37
C ASP A 72 -6.20 -13.39 -9.67
N GLY A 73 -6.68 -12.29 -9.07
CA GLY A 73 -7.90 -12.27 -8.25
C GLY A 73 -7.64 -12.26 -6.75
N THR A 74 -6.44 -12.63 -6.30
CA THR A 74 -6.06 -12.63 -4.87
C THR A 74 -4.64 -12.13 -4.61
N ARG A 75 -3.78 -12.17 -5.61
CA ARG A 75 -2.37 -11.78 -5.53
C ARG A 75 -2.05 -10.78 -6.61
N LEU A 76 -1.54 -9.64 -6.19
CA LEU A 76 -0.98 -8.58 -7.02
C LEU A 76 0.54 -8.66 -6.97
N VAL A 77 1.21 -8.61 -8.12
CA VAL A 77 2.66 -8.51 -8.22
C VAL A 77 3.01 -7.35 -9.14
N THR A 78 3.76 -6.37 -8.64
CA THR A 78 4.28 -5.25 -9.44
C THR A 78 5.79 -5.40 -9.63
N ARG A 79 6.25 -5.51 -10.88
CA ARG A 79 7.67 -5.39 -11.24
C ARG A 79 8.04 -3.92 -11.26
N VAL A 80 8.83 -3.48 -10.29
CA VAL A 80 9.11 -2.05 -10.08
C VAL A 80 10.10 -1.52 -11.12
N ASP A 81 9.75 -0.43 -11.80
CA ASP A 81 10.64 0.29 -12.72
C ASP A 81 11.08 1.66 -12.16
N ALA A 82 10.28 2.33 -11.32
CA ALA A 82 10.66 3.50 -10.56
C ALA A 82 10.12 3.46 -9.12
N ALA A 83 10.91 3.98 -8.16
CA ALA A 83 10.54 4.04 -6.75
C ALA A 83 11.27 5.17 -6.00
N SER A 84 10.65 5.68 -4.94
CA SER A 84 11.29 6.62 -4.00
C SER A 84 12.35 5.97 -3.13
N ASP A 85 12.25 4.66 -2.91
CA ASP A 85 13.24 3.82 -2.25
C ASP A 85 14.01 3.05 -3.33
N PRO A 86 15.27 3.42 -3.63
CA PRO A 86 16.03 2.83 -4.72
C PRO A 86 16.20 1.30 -4.60
N SER A 87 16.15 0.76 -3.37
CA SER A 87 16.30 -0.68 -3.14
C SER A 87 15.19 -1.52 -3.76
N ARG A 88 14.06 -0.89 -4.13
CA ARG A 88 12.91 -1.57 -4.75
C ARG A 88 13.01 -1.66 -6.27
N ILE A 89 13.85 -0.85 -6.92
CA ILE A 89 13.94 -0.80 -8.38
C ILE A 89 14.37 -2.17 -8.91
N GLY A 90 13.62 -2.71 -9.88
CA GLY A 90 13.84 -4.03 -10.45
C GLY A 90 13.30 -5.21 -9.61
N SER A 91 12.80 -4.95 -8.39
CA SER A 91 12.23 -5.98 -7.51
C SER A 91 10.75 -6.27 -7.82
N ASP A 92 10.25 -7.38 -7.28
CA ASP A 92 8.82 -7.68 -7.23
C ASP A 92 8.20 -7.19 -5.93
N GLN A 93 7.20 -6.31 -6.04
CA GLN A 93 6.35 -5.91 -4.93
C GLN A 93 5.08 -6.74 -4.95
N VAL A 94 5.00 -7.71 -4.04
CA VAL A 94 3.84 -8.61 -3.90
C VAL A 94 2.85 -8.03 -2.92
N ARG A 95 1.54 -8.10 -3.19
CA ARG A 95 0.47 -7.80 -2.23
C ARG A 95 -0.62 -8.87 -2.35
N GLY A 96 -1.14 -9.36 -1.22
CA GLY A 96 -2.46 -9.97 -1.20
C GLY A 96 -3.52 -8.90 -1.47
N VAL A 97 -4.61 -9.31 -2.12
CA VAL A 97 -5.75 -8.45 -2.45
C VAL A 97 -7.01 -9.11 -1.95
N ARG A 98 -7.85 -8.32 -1.28
CA ARG A 98 -9.15 -8.73 -0.80
C ARG A 98 -10.14 -7.58 -1.00
N PHE A 99 -11.38 -7.89 -1.33
CA PHE A 99 -12.44 -6.90 -1.41
C PHE A 99 -13.39 -7.01 -0.22
N GLU A 100 -13.76 -5.85 0.34
CA GLU A 100 -14.77 -5.69 1.39
C GLU A 100 -15.87 -4.77 0.83
N GLY A 101 -16.86 -5.36 0.17
CA GLY A 101 -17.80 -4.61 -0.66
C GLY A 101 -17.07 -3.87 -1.77
N GLU A 102 -17.22 -2.54 -1.81
CA GLU A 102 -16.57 -1.65 -2.79
C GLU A 102 -15.13 -1.25 -2.42
N ARG A 103 -14.65 -1.65 -1.23
CA ARG A 103 -13.29 -1.32 -0.77
C ARG A 103 -12.32 -2.42 -1.13
N MET A 104 -11.11 -2.02 -1.51
CA MET A 104 -10.00 -2.92 -1.75
C MET A 104 -9.02 -2.87 -0.58
N VAL A 105 -8.61 -4.03 -0.09
CA VAL A 105 -7.59 -4.18 0.94
C VAL A 105 -6.34 -4.79 0.32
N LEU A 106 -5.23 -4.06 0.36
CA LEU A 106 -3.90 -4.53 -0.04
C LEU A 106 -3.11 -4.98 1.18
N ILE A 107 -2.54 -6.17 1.08
CA ILE A 107 -1.88 -6.86 2.20
C ILE A 107 -0.41 -7.14 1.80
N PRO A 108 0.56 -6.29 2.19
CA PRO A 108 1.97 -6.59 1.97
C PRO A 108 2.45 -7.82 2.76
N PRO A 109 3.53 -8.46 2.31
CA PRO A 109 4.26 -9.43 3.12
C PRO A 109 4.62 -8.82 4.48
N PRO A 110 4.68 -9.64 5.54
CA PRO A 110 5.15 -9.19 6.84
C PRO A 110 6.55 -8.61 6.71
N ARG A 111 6.81 -7.54 7.45
CA ARG A 111 8.15 -6.94 7.52
C ARG A 111 8.71 -7.12 8.93
N ARG A 112 10.03 -7.19 9.05
CA ARG A 112 10.69 -7.07 10.35
C ARG A 112 10.55 -5.63 10.88
N ALA A 113 10.14 -5.51 12.14
CA ALA A 113 10.06 -4.28 12.90
C ALA A 113 10.71 -4.52 14.27
N GLY A 114 12.02 -4.28 14.35
CA GLY A 114 12.83 -4.69 15.50
C GLY A 114 12.89 -6.21 15.62
N GLU A 115 12.57 -6.73 16.81
CA GLU A 115 12.53 -8.17 17.11
C GLU A 115 11.20 -8.84 16.70
N SER A 116 10.19 -8.05 16.32
CA SER A 116 8.87 -8.55 15.94
C SER A 116 8.60 -8.45 14.44
N GLU A 117 7.72 -9.30 13.94
CA GLU A 117 7.11 -9.12 12.63
C GLU A 117 5.94 -8.15 12.72
N GLU A 118 5.77 -7.34 11.69
CA GLU A 118 4.63 -6.45 11.51
C GLU A 118 3.86 -6.83 10.26
N TYR A 119 2.55 -7.02 10.44
CA TYR A 119 1.57 -7.34 9.43
C TYR A 119 0.74 -6.09 9.18
N ARG A 120 0.67 -5.63 7.93
CA ARG A 120 -0.11 -4.44 7.56
C ARG A 120 -1.29 -4.81 6.68
N GLU A 121 -2.37 -4.07 6.81
CA GLU A 121 -3.46 -4.02 5.84
C GLU A 121 -3.71 -2.57 5.44
N ILE A 122 -3.91 -2.33 4.15
CA ILE A 122 -4.06 -0.99 3.59
C ILE A 122 -5.38 -0.96 2.84
N THR A 123 -6.33 -0.17 3.33
CA THR A 123 -7.70 -0.13 2.82
C THR A 123 -7.90 1.07 1.89
N TRP A 124 -8.49 0.80 0.74
CA TRP A 124 -8.65 1.74 -0.36
C TRP A 124 -10.10 1.82 -0.82
N GLU A 125 -10.50 3.02 -1.26
CA GLU A 125 -11.81 3.29 -1.87
C GLU A 125 -11.62 3.74 -3.31
N ARG A 126 -12.44 3.24 -4.21
CA ARG A 126 -12.40 3.64 -5.63
C ARG A 126 -12.92 5.07 -5.77
N ILE A 127 -12.17 5.90 -6.50
CA ILE A 127 -12.57 7.29 -6.78
C ILE A 127 -12.70 7.60 -8.28
N ALA A 128 -12.18 6.73 -9.14
CA ALA A 128 -12.41 6.80 -10.58
C ALA A 128 -12.32 5.41 -11.21
N ALA A 129 -13.17 5.16 -12.21
CA ALA A 129 -12.96 4.09 -13.18
C ALA A 129 -11.92 4.53 -14.22
N GLU A 130 -11.44 3.58 -15.01
CA GLU A 130 -10.69 3.85 -16.24
C GLU A 130 -11.63 3.77 -17.45
#